data_AF-A0A812MVY0-F1
#
_entry.id   AF-A0A812MVY0-F1
#
_cell.length_a   1.000
_cell.length_b   1.000
_cell.length_c   1.000
_cell.angle_alpha   90.00
_cell.angle_beta   90.00
_cell.angle_gamma   90.00
#
_symmetry.space_group_name_H-M   'P 1'
#
loop_
_entity.id
_entity.type
_entity.pdbx_description
1 polymer ?
#
loop_
_entity_poly.entity_id
_entity_poly.type
_entity_poly.pdbx_seq_one_letter_code
_entity_poly.pdbx_strand_id
1 'polypeptide(L)'
;MALPIVTADVTTGANLPPESVVEPMDKKKKNTLMNQSKNKAAQANEKIEEAKLLKDEISGNDNLSQPVKNGFSAELDIHAKSLAEAKEKVDALVAKSSTEKLQDCLDELNQTITNYTQSATAMKKLATGPQVHICSWMHPHAYYNCSL
;
A
#
# COMPACT_ATOMS: atom_id res chain seq x y z
N MET A 1 -26.93 -43.94 -66.72
CA MET A 1 -26.97 -44.65 -65.42
C MET A 1 -26.32 -43.73 -64.39
N ALA A 2 -27.11 -43.21 -63.44
CA ALA A 2 -26.65 -42.53 -62.22
C ALA A 2 -26.17 -43.62 -61.23
N LEU A 3 -25.22 -43.44 -60.30
CA LEU A 3 -24.94 -42.38 -59.31
C LEU A 3 -23.46 -42.50 -58.85
N PRO A 4 -22.85 -41.46 -58.25
CA PRO A 4 -21.79 -41.67 -57.28
C PRO A 4 -22.31 -41.55 -55.83
N ILE A 5 -21.81 -42.46 -55.02
CA ILE A 5 -22.09 -42.69 -53.60
C ILE A 5 -21.42 -41.60 -52.76
N VAL A 6 -22.17 -41.04 -51.81
CA VAL A 6 -21.64 -40.23 -50.70
C VAL A 6 -20.83 -41.13 -49.78
N THR A 7 -19.61 -40.74 -49.47
CA THR A 7 -18.96 -41.11 -48.21
C THR A 7 -18.32 -39.85 -47.64
N ALA A 8 -18.85 -39.41 -46.52
CA ALA A 8 -18.29 -38.34 -45.70
C ALA A 8 -17.01 -38.85 -45.06
N ASP A 9 -15.94 -38.05 -45.10
CA ASP A 9 -14.82 -38.16 -44.17
C ASP A 9 -14.65 -36.83 -43.45
N VAL A 10 -14.51 -36.95 -42.13
CA VAL A 10 -14.61 -35.89 -41.15
C VAL A 10 -13.23 -35.25 -40.99
N THR A 11 -13.02 -34.06 -41.55
CA THR A 11 -11.85 -33.25 -41.18
C THR A 11 -12.11 -32.55 -39.84
N THR A 12 -11.87 -33.27 -38.75
CA THR A 12 -11.69 -32.73 -37.41
C THR A 12 -10.23 -32.30 -37.22
N GLY A 13 -10.01 -31.05 -36.81
CA GLY A 13 -8.73 -30.53 -36.30
C GLY A 13 -8.08 -29.51 -37.24
N ALA A 14 -7.83 -28.24 -36.88
CA ALA A 14 -7.68 -27.64 -35.57
C ALA A 14 -8.37 -26.26 -35.54
N ASN A 15 -9.39 -26.13 -34.69
CA ASN A 15 -9.84 -24.82 -34.24
C ASN A 15 -8.80 -24.36 -33.21
N LEU A 16 -7.74 -23.70 -33.69
CA LEU A 16 -6.85 -22.96 -32.81
C LEU A 16 -7.71 -21.91 -32.09
N PRO A 17 -7.68 -21.81 -30.75
CA PRO A 17 -8.39 -20.74 -30.07
C PRO A 17 -7.89 -19.41 -30.66
N PRO A 18 -8.79 -18.45 -30.93
CA PRO A 18 -8.37 -17.17 -31.48
C PRO A 18 -7.30 -16.61 -30.55
N GLU A 19 -6.12 -16.31 -31.12
CA GLU A 19 -5.12 -15.48 -30.47
C GLU A 19 -5.87 -14.34 -29.79
N SER A 20 -5.71 -14.24 -28.48
CA SER A 20 -6.31 -13.19 -27.67
C SER A 20 -5.97 -11.86 -28.34
N VAL A 21 -6.93 -11.33 -29.10
CA VAL A 21 -6.84 -10.02 -29.71
C VAL A 21 -6.85 -9.08 -28.52
N VAL A 22 -5.66 -8.70 -28.06
CA VAL A 22 -5.50 -7.59 -27.14
C VAL A 22 -6.02 -6.38 -27.91
N GLU A 23 -7.28 -6.02 -27.68
CA GLU A 23 -7.88 -4.84 -28.30
C GLU A 23 -6.96 -3.64 -28.05
N PRO A 24 -6.59 -2.88 -29.09
CA PRO A 24 -5.73 -1.73 -28.93
C PRO A 24 -6.45 -0.71 -28.04
N MET A 25 -6.00 -0.64 -26.79
CA MET A 25 -6.56 0.27 -25.80
C MET A 25 -6.57 1.72 -26.33
N ASP A 26 -7.71 2.39 -26.25
CA ASP A 26 -7.88 3.77 -26.75
C ASP A 26 -6.74 4.69 -26.28
N LYS A 27 -6.13 5.44 -27.20
CA LYS A 27 -5.03 6.40 -26.92
C LYS A 27 -5.37 7.33 -25.75
N LYS A 28 -6.64 7.71 -25.62
CA LYS A 28 -7.15 8.53 -24.52
C LYS A 28 -7.00 7.83 -23.16
N LYS A 29 -7.39 6.55 -23.06
CA LYS A 29 -7.29 5.74 -21.85
C LYS A 29 -5.83 5.54 -21.43
N LYS A 30 -4.94 5.28 -22.39
CA LYS A 30 -3.49 5.19 -22.15
C LYS A 30 -2.92 6.48 -21.55
N ASN A 31 -3.28 7.63 -22.11
CA ASN A 31 -2.78 8.92 -21.63
C ASN A 31 -3.30 9.23 -20.21
N THR A 32 -4.58 8.94 -19.93
CA THR A 32 -5.15 9.07 -18.58
C THR A 32 -4.41 8.21 -17.56
N LEU A 33 -4.17 6.93 -17.87
CA LEU A 33 -3.42 6.02 -17.00
C LEU A 33 -2.01 6.54 -16.71
N MET A 34 -1.28 6.99 -17.74
CA MET A 34 0.07 7.52 -17.56
C MET A 34 0.12 8.79 -16.69
N ASN A 35 -0.88 9.67 -16.82
CA ASN A 35 -0.98 10.85 -15.96
C ASN A 35 -1.34 10.47 -14.51
N GLN A 36 -2.24 9.50 -14.32
CA GLN A 36 -2.55 8.95 -13.00
C GLN A 36 -1.30 8.32 -12.35
N SER A 37 -0.51 7.56 -13.10
CA SER A 37 0.75 6.97 -12.62
C SER A 37 1.72 8.03 -12.11
N LYS A 38 1.95 9.09 -12.88
CA LYS A 38 2.83 10.19 -12.45
C LYS A 38 2.34 10.85 -11.16
N ASN A 39 1.04 11.14 -11.09
CA ASN A 39 0.45 11.78 -9.91
C ASN A 39 0.54 10.87 -8.67
N LYS A 40 0.29 9.58 -8.82
CA LYS A 40 0.38 8.61 -7.71
C LYS A 40 1.82 8.36 -7.28
N ALA A 41 2.76 8.31 -8.21
CA ALA A 41 4.18 8.23 -7.91
C ALA A 41 4.69 9.47 -7.16
N ALA A 42 4.24 10.66 -7.53
CA ALA A 42 4.53 11.90 -6.80
C ALA A 42 3.93 11.87 -5.39
N GLN A 43 2.67 11.47 -5.26
CA GLN A 43 2.02 11.30 -3.95
C GLN A 43 2.77 10.29 -3.07
N ALA A 44 3.26 9.19 -3.63
CA ALA A 44 4.06 8.21 -2.88
C ALA A 44 5.37 8.81 -2.35
N ASN A 45 6.07 9.63 -3.15
CA ASN A 45 7.27 10.34 -2.69
C ASN A 45 6.96 11.30 -1.53
N GLU A 46 5.88 12.08 -1.64
CA GLU A 46 5.45 12.98 -0.56
C GLU A 46 5.21 12.20 0.74
N LYS A 47 4.61 11.01 0.65
CA LYS A 47 4.33 10.15 1.81
C LYS A 47 5.58 9.49 2.39
N ILE A 48 6.57 9.17 1.56
CA ILE A 48 7.89 8.69 2.03
C ILE A 48 8.61 9.79 2.81
N GLU A 49 8.61 11.03 2.31
CA GLU A 49 9.20 12.17 3.03
C GLU A 49 8.42 12.48 4.32
N GLU A 50 7.08 12.44 4.27
CA GLU A 50 6.24 12.57 5.47
C GLU A 50 6.56 11.48 6.52
N ALA A 51 6.83 10.24 6.09
CA ALA A 51 7.21 9.16 7.00
C ALA A 51 8.53 9.44 7.72
N LYS A 52 9.53 10.01 7.02
CA LYS A 52 10.80 10.43 7.62
C LYS A 52 10.60 11.55 8.64
N LEU A 53 9.84 12.58 8.28
CA LEU A 53 9.55 13.70 9.18
C LEU A 53 8.82 13.22 10.43
N LEU A 54 7.80 12.38 10.27
CA LEU A 54 7.05 11.82 11.40
C LEU A 54 7.93 10.93 12.29
N LYS A 55 8.89 10.21 11.71
CA LYS A 55 9.87 9.42 12.47
C LYS A 55 10.76 10.31 13.33
N ASP A 56 11.25 11.42 12.78
CA ASP A 56 12.04 12.40 13.52
C ASP A 56 11.24 13.06 14.64
N GLU A 57 9.98 13.45 14.36
CA GLU A 57 9.05 14.00 15.35
C GLU A 57 8.80 13.03 16.52
N ILE A 58 8.57 11.75 16.23
CA ILE A 58 8.33 10.71 17.24
C ILE A 58 9.59 10.45 18.07
N SER A 59 10.76 10.41 17.42
CA SER A 59 12.04 10.21 18.09
C SER A 59 12.30 11.32 19.12
N GLY A 60 12.01 12.57 18.75
CA GLY A 60 12.13 13.74 19.61
C GLY A 60 11.04 13.92 20.67
N ASN A 61 10.00 13.07 20.71
CA ASN A 61 8.88 13.26 21.63
C ASN A 61 9.15 12.64 23.00
N ASP A 62 9.52 13.44 24.01
CA ASP A 62 9.80 12.96 25.37
C ASP A 62 8.60 12.32 26.10
N ASN A 63 7.38 12.53 25.61
CA ASN A 63 6.18 11.94 26.20
C ASN A 63 5.99 10.46 25.85
N LEU A 64 6.69 9.96 24.82
CA LEU A 64 6.61 8.57 24.39
C LEU A 64 7.72 7.74 25.03
N SER A 65 7.35 6.56 25.51
CA SER A 65 8.33 5.59 26.00
C SER A 65 9.20 5.07 24.84
N GLN A 66 10.45 4.72 25.15
CA GLN A 66 11.39 4.19 24.15
C GLN A 66 10.84 3.00 23.34
N PRO A 67 10.13 2.02 23.93
CA PRO A 67 9.52 0.94 23.17
C PRO A 67 8.49 1.41 22.14
N VAL A 68 7.69 2.42 22.48
CA VAL A 68 6.68 2.99 21.57
C VAL A 68 7.36 3.73 20.43
N LYS A 69 8.39 4.54 20.71
CA LYS A 69 9.20 5.21 19.68
C LYS A 69 9.80 4.22 18.69
N ASN A 70 10.37 3.12 19.19
CA ASN A 70 10.97 2.07 18.37
C ASN A 70 9.92 1.36 17.50
N GLY A 71 8.76 1.04 18.08
CA GLY A 71 7.65 0.42 17.35
C GLY A 71 7.15 1.28 16.20
N PHE A 72 6.87 2.57 16.47
CA PHE A 72 6.45 3.51 15.43
C PHE A 72 7.54 3.74 14.37
N SER A 73 8.80 3.86 14.78
CA SER A 73 9.92 4.02 13.84
C SER A 73 10.02 2.83 12.88
N ALA A 74 9.90 1.61 13.39
CA ALA A 74 9.93 0.40 12.58
C ALA A 74 8.73 0.32 11.61
N GLU A 75 7.53 0.68 12.08
CA GLU A 75 6.33 0.70 11.24
C GLU A 75 6.42 1.76 10.12
N LEU A 76 6.96 2.95 10.42
CA LEU A 76 7.23 3.99 9.42
C LEU A 76 8.25 3.53 8.38
N ASP A 77 9.32 2.85 8.80
CA ASP A 77 10.31 2.29 7.88
C ASP A 77 9.70 1.23 6.96
N ILE A 78 8.81 0.36 7.48
CA ILE A 78 8.07 -0.63 6.68
C ILE A 78 7.20 0.08 5.65
N HIS A 79 6.40 1.07 6.06
CA HIS A 79 5.54 1.81 5.14
C HIS A 79 6.34 2.56 4.06
N ALA A 80 7.42 3.24 4.43
CA ALA A 80 8.26 3.95 3.48
C ALA A 80 8.87 3.00 2.44
N LYS A 81 9.32 1.82 2.87
CA LYS A 81 9.83 0.78 1.98
C LYS A 81 8.75 0.24 1.05
N SER A 82 7.56 -0.11 1.57
CA SER A 82 6.45 -0.59 0.74
C SER A 82 6.00 0.45 -0.29
N LEU A 83 5.95 1.73 0.09
CA LEU A 83 5.66 2.84 -0.83
C LEU A 83 6.71 2.95 -1.94
N ALA A 84 8.00 2.84 -1.59
CA ALA A 84 9.09 2.90 -2.55
C ALA A 84 9.04 1.72 -3.55
N GLU A 85 8.80 0.50 -3.06
CA GLU A 85 8.68 -0.71 -3.89
C GLU A 85 7.47 -0.63 -4.83
N ALA A 86 6.29 -0.25 -4.32
CA ALA A 86 5.08 -0.10 -5.14
C ALA A 86 5.24 1.00 -6.20
N LYS A 87 5.89 2.11 -5.84
CA LYS A 87 6.22 3.18 -6.78
C LYS A 87 7.18 2.71 -7.87
N GLU A 88 8.24 1.97 -7.52
CA GLU A 88 9.20 1.45 -8.49
C GLU A 88 8.53 0.54 -9.52
N LYS A 89 7.59 -0.32 -9.09
CA LYS A 89 6.78 -1.15 -10.00
C LYS A 89 5.99 -0.29 -11.00
N VAL A 90 5.34 0.78 -10.52
CA VAL A 90 4.59 1.72 -11.38
C VAL A 90 5.52 2.42 -12.37
N ASP A 91 6.65 2.97 -11.90
CA ASP A 91 7.62 3.65 -12.74
C ASP A 91 8.20 2.72 -13.82
N ALA A 92 8.49 1.46 -13.47
CA ALA A 92 8.98 0.45 -14.41
C ALA A 92 7.96 0.13 -15.52
N LEU A 93 6.67 0.06 -15.18
CA LEU A 93 5.60 -0.17 -16.16
C LEU A 93 5.34 1.06 -17.04
N VAL A 94 5.41 2.27 -16.46
CA VAL A 94 5.34 3.54 -17.20
C VAL A 94 6.49 3.64 -18.21
N ALA A 95 7.72 3.33 -17.79
CA ALA A 95 8.89 3.34 -18.67
C ALA A 95 8.75 2.34 -19.83
N LYS A 96 8.16 1.17 -19.57
CA LYS A 96 7.86 0.15 -20.59
C LYS A 96 6.61 0.45 -21.41
N SER A 97 5.87 1.53 -21.12
CA SER A 97 4.57 1.83 -21.72
C SER A 97 3.55 0.68 -21.63
N SER A 98 3.71 -0.21 -20.66
CA SER A 98 2.87 -1.39 -20.47
C SER A 98 1.65 -0.97 -19.64
N THR A 99 0.46 -1.06 -20.22
CA THR A 99 -0.78 -0.59 -19.58
C THR A 99 -1.61 -1.70 -18.97
N GLU A 100 -1.39 -2.95 -19.39
CA GLU A 100 -2.18 -4.11 -18.95
C GLU A 100 -2.07 -4.36 -17.45
N LYS A 101 -0.86 -4.23 -16.89
CA LYS A 101 -0.59 -4.40 -15.44
C LYS A 101 -0.49 -3.09 -14.68
N LEU A 102 -0.57 -1.95 -15.39
CA LEU A 102 -0.37 -0.63 -14.79
C LEU A 102 -1.53 -0.25 -13.88
N GLN A 103 -2.75 -0.65 -14.24
CA GLN A 103 -3.93 -0.42 -13.41
C GLN A 103 -3.80 -1.16 -12.08
N ASP A 104 -3.48 -2.46 -12.09
CA ASP A 104 -3.27 -3.24 -10.87
C ASP A 104 -2.17 -2.66 -9.97
N CYS A 105 -1.03 -2.25 -10.55
CA CYS A 105 0.03 -1.61 -9.78
C CYS A 105 -0.37 -0.23 -9.24
N LEU A 106 -1.23 0.52 -9.95
CA LEU A 106 -1.78 1.78 -9.45
C LEU A 106 -2.71 1.56 -8.27
N ASP A 107 -3.54 0.52 -8.32
CA ASP A 107 -4.43 0.13 -7.23
C ASP A 107 -3.64 -0.35 -6.01
N GLU A 108 -2.59 -1.16 -6.21
CA GLU A 108 -1.63 -1.56 -5.15
C GLU A 108 -0.97 -0.33 -4.51
N LEU A 109 -0.47 0.61 -5.32
CA LEU A 109 0.15 1.84 -4.82
C LEU A 109 -0.85 2.69 -4.05
N ASN A 110 -2.10 2.79 -4.52
CA ASN A 110 -3.15 3.55 -3.86
C ASN A 110 -3.57 2.94 -2.52
N GLN A 111 -3.64 1.61 -2.44
CA GLN A 111 -3.85 0.90 -1.18
C GLN A 111 -2.70 1.15 -0.21
N THR A 112 -1.46 1.08 -0.69
CA THR A 112 -0.26 1.34 0.13
C THR A 112 -0.26 2.76 0.70
N ILE A 113 -0.62 3.77 -0.12
CA ILE A 113 -0.80 5.16 0.32
C ILE A 113 -1.90 5.28 1.38
N THR A 114 -3.01 4.57 1.20
CA THR A 114 -4.13 4.59 2.16
C THR A 114 -3.71 4.00 3.50
N ASN A 115 -3.06 2.83 3.49
CA ASN A 115 -2.57 2.16 4.69
C ASN A 115 -1.58 3.04 5.46
N TYR A 116 -0.61 3.64 4.77
CA TYR A 116 0.31 4.60 5.38
C TYR A 116 -0.45 5.78 5.99
N THR A 117 -1.39 6.39 5.26
CA THR A 117 -2.13 7.57 5.74
C THR A 117 -2.93 7.26 7.00
N GLN A 118 -3.54 6.08 7.08
CA GLN A 118 -4.25 5.62 8.27
C GLN A 118 -3.30 5.38 9.45
N SER A 119 -2.18 4.67 9.23
CA SER A 119 -1.18 4.41 10.26
C SER A 119 -0.55 5.70 10.79
N ALA A 120 -0.08 6.59 9.91
CA ALA A 120 0.46 7.89 10.26
C ALA A 120 -0.54 8.76 11.05
N THR A 121 -1.83 8.73 10.68
CA THR A 121 -2.87 9.43 11.44
C THR A 121 -3.05 8.86 12.84
N ALA A 122 -3.02 7.53 12.99
CA ALA A 122 -3.09 6.88 14.29
C ALA A 122 -1.88 7.20 15.17
N MET A 123 -0.66 7.13 14.60
CA MET A 123 0.58 7.50 15.29
C MET A 123 0.56 8.95 15.77
N LYS A 124 0.16 9.91 14.91
CA LYS A 124 0.05 11.32 15.29
C LYS A 124 -0.92 11.50 16.47
N LYS A 125 -2.08 10.85 16.45
CA LYS A 125 -3.05 10.89 17.57
C LYS A 125 -2.49 10.32 18.86
N LEU A 126 -1.72 9.24 18.79
CA LEU A 126 -1.09 8.63 19.97
C LEU A 126 0.09 9.46 20.49
N ALA A 127 0.81 10.14 19.60
CA ALA A 127 1.93 11.03 19.94
C ALA A 127 1.47 12.35 20.59
N THR A 128 0.26 12.83 20.27
CA THR A 128 -0.31 14.08 20.80
C THR A 128 -1.48 13.88 21.77
N GLY A 129 -1.89 12.64 22.03
CA GLY A 129 -3.04 12.33 22.87
C GLY A 129 -2.83 12.83 24.31
N PRO A 130 -3.90 13.23 25.02
CA PRO A 130 -3.79 13.58 26.42
C PRO A 130 -3.22 12.37 27.16
N GLN A 131 -2.08 12.58 27.84
CA GLN A 131 -1.56 11.64 28.83
C GLN A 131 -2.76 11.28 29.72
N VAL A 132 -3.27 10.05 29.61
CA VAL A 132 -4.14 9.54 30.66
C VAL A 132 -3.19 9.40 31.83
N HIS A 133 -3.11 10.48 32.61
CA HIS A 133 -2.52 10.54 33.93
C HIS A 133 -3.37 9.54 34.71
N ILE A 134 -3.02 8.26 34.62
CA ILE A 134 -3.43 7.27 35.59
C ILE A 134 -2.79 7.78 36.87
N CYS A 135 -3.54 8.61 37.58
CA CYS A 135 -3.26 8.95 38.96
C CYS A 135 -3.03 7.62 39.64
N SER A 136 -1.77 7.37 39.95
CA SER A 136 -1.33 6.34 40.85
C SER A 136 -1.99 6.67 42.18
N TRP A 137 -3.22 6.19 42.39
CA TRP A 137 -3.80 6.02 43.72
C TRP A 137 -3.14 4.78 44.34
N MET A 138 -1.82 4.86 44.47
CA MET A 138 -1.07 4.06 45.40
C MET A 138 -1.35 4.68 46.77
N HIS A 139 -2.29 4.10 47.50
CA HIS A 139 -2.36 4.25 48.96
C HIS A 139 -1.45 3.19 49.58
N PRO A 140 -0.26 3.54 50.07
CA PRO A 140 0.41 2.75 51.09
C PRO A 140 0.27 3.51 52.41
N HIS A 141 -0.80 3.29 53.16
CA HIS A 141 -0.75 3.56 54.60
C HIS A 141 -0.61 2.25 55.36
N ALA A 142 0.67 1.99 55.60
CA ALA A 142 1.26 1.04 56.52
C ALA A 142 0.40 0.77 57.76
N TYR A 143 0.32 -0.52 58.08
CA TYR A 143 0.21 -1.02 59.44
C TYR A 143 1.22 -0.29 60.34
N TYR A 144 0.75 0.42 61.36
CA TYR A 144 1.53 0.65 62.57
C TYR A 144 0.68 0.30 63.78
N ASN A 145 1.09 -0.81 64.39
CA ASN A 145 0.78 -1.23 65.73
C ASN A 145 1.52 -0.28 66.68
N CYS A 146 0.82 0.42 67.57
CA CYS A 146 1.45 1.04 68.72
C CYS A 146 0.43 1.20 69.85
N SER A 147 0.65 0.43 70.91
CA SER A 147 0.01 0.52 72.21
C SER A 147 0.19 1.90 72.84
N LEU A 148 -0.87 2.45 73.42
CA LEU A 148 -0.90 2.96 74.80
C LEU A 148 -2.34 3.08 75.30
#